data_AF-A0A7X9BEQ7-F1
#
_entry.id   AF-A0A7X9BEQ7-F1
#
_cell.length_a   1.000
_cell.length_b   1.000
_cell.length_c   1.000
_cell.angle_alpha   90.00
_cell.angle_beta   90.00
_cell.angle_gamma   90.00
#
_symmetry.space_group_name_H-M   'P 1'
#
loop_
_entity.id
_entity.type
_entity.pdbx_description
1 polymer ?
#
loop_
_entity_poly.entity_id
_entity_poly.type
_entity_poly.pdbx_seq_one_letter_code
_entity_poly.pdbx_strand_id
1 'polypeptide(L)' 'MSNALVGIVMGSDSDLPVMRAAADVLGELGIACEVVISSAHRVPEKTAEYARTAVERGLAVIIAGAGQAAHLAGVMA' A
#
# COMPACT_ATOMS: atom_id res chain seq x y z
N MET A 1 -7.64 -12.87 14.30
CA MET A 1 -6.60 -12.02 13.70
C MET A 1 -7.32 -10.87 13.02
N SER A 2 -6.93 -9.63 13.29
CA SER A 2 -7.55 -8.45 12.67
C SER A 2 -7.27 -8.48 11.17
N ASN A 3 -8.31 -8.63 10.34
CA ASN A 3 -8.17 -8.41 8.90
C ASN A 3 -7.83 -6.93 8.70
N ALA A 4 -6.68 -6.64 8.09
CA ALA A 4 -6.36 -5.27 7.71
C ALA A 4 -7.40 -4.80 6.69
N LEU A 5 -7.95 -3.60 6.87
CA LEU A 5 -8.92 -3.02 5.95
C LEU A 5 -8.25 -2.12 4.90
N VAL A 6 -7.05 -1.60 5.21
CA VAL A 6 -6.32 -0.68 4.34
C VAL A 6 -4.89 -1.17 4.10
N GLY A 7 -4.49 -1.28 2.84
CA GLY A 7 -3.12 -1.54 2.43
C GLY A 7 -2.39 -0.25 2.08
N ILE A 8 -1.37 0.14 2.85
CA ILE A 8 -0.47 1.26 2.52
C ILE A 8 0.72 0.68 1.76
N VAL A 9 0.84 1.00 0.47
CA VAL A 9 1.91 0.46 -0.37
C VAL A 9 2.80 1.58 -0.89
N MET A 10 4.11 1.38 -0.83
CA MET A 10 5.08 2.34 -1.33
C MET A 10 6.18 1.69 -2.16
N GLY A 11 6.75 2.46 -3.09
CA GLY A 11 7.76 1.96 -4.03
C GLY A 11 9.14 1.78 -3.40
N SER A 12 9.47 2.56 -2.36
CA SER A 12 10.72 2.47 -1.61
C SER A 12 10.54 2.79 -0.13
N ASP A 13 11.48 2.33 0.69
CA ASP A 13 11.67 2.74 2.08
C ASP A 13 11.85 4.26 2.26
N SER A 14 12.44 4.95 1.27
CA SER A 14 12.56 6.42 1.27
C SER A 14 11.21 7.14 1.25
N ASP A 15 10.12 6.47 0.84
CA ASP A 15 8.77 7.03 0.86
C ASP A 15 8.13 6.93 2.27
N LEU A 16 8.67 6.08 3.14
CA LEU A 16 8.11 5.80 4.47
C LEU A 16 7.91 7.04 5.35
N PRO A 17 8.84 8.02 5.42
CA PRO A 17 8.64 9.22 6.22
C PRO A 17 7.38 10.01 5.83
N VAL A 18 7.00 10.00 4.54
CA VAL A 18 5.79 10.65 4.04
C VAL A 18 4.56 9.77 4.28
N MET A 19 4.67 8.49 3.94
CA MET A 19 3.55 7.55 4.02
C MET A 19 3.13 7.21 5.46
N ARG A 20 4.01 7.46 6.44
CA ARG A 20 3.71 7.26 7.87
C ARG A 20 2.49 8.05 8.33
N ALA A 21 2.27 9.26 7.79
CA ALA A 21 1.11 10.08 8.12
C ALA A 21 -0.22 9.37 7.85
N ALA A 22 -0.30 8.54 6.80
CA ALA A 22 -1.50 7.76 6.52
C ALA A 22 -1.74 6.69 7.59
N ALA A 23 -0.69 5.99 8.02
CA ALA A 23 -0.79 4.98 9.08
C ALA A 23 -1.20 5.60 10.42
N ASP A 24 -0.68 6.79 10.75
CA ASP A 24 -1.02 7.51 11.98
C ASP A 24 -2.50 7.90 12.02
N VAL A 25 -3.00 8.52 10.94
CA VAL A 25 -4.43 8.89 10.84
C VAL A 25 -5.34 7.67 10.91
N LEU A 26 -5.00 6.58 10.22
CA LEU A 26 -5.78 5.34 10.30
C LEU A 26 -5.78 4.77 11.73
N GLY A 27 -4.64 4.86 12.43
CA GLY A 27 -4.52 4.48 13.83
C GLY A 27 -5.41 5.32 14.76
N GLU A 28 -5.44 6.63 14.58
CA GLU A 28 -6.34 7.55 15.32
C GLU A 28 -7.82 7.22 15.10
N LEU A 29 -8.16 6.77 13.89
CA LEU A 29 -9.52 6.36 13.51
C LEU A 29 -9.86 4.91 13.91
N GLY A 30 -8.91 4.15 14.46
CA GLY A 30 -9.10 2.74 14.81
C GLY A 30 -9.23 1.81 13.60
N ILE A 31 -8.73 2.21 12.43
CA ILE A 31 -8.78 1.43 11.19
C ILE A 31 -7.50 0.61 11.06
N ALA A 32 -7.63 -0.72 11.03
CA ALA A 32 -6.51 -1.62 10.84
C ALA A 32 -5.91 -1.46 9.44
N CYS A 33 -4.59 -1.27 9.37
CA CYS A 33 -3.85 -1.17 8.12
C CYS A 33 -2.58 -2.05 8.11
N GLU A 34 -2.12 -2.37 6.91
CA GLU A 34 -0.81 -2.98 6.68
C GLU A 34 0.08 -2.04 5.86
N VAL A 35 1.41 -2.13 6.05
CA VAL A 35 2.39 -1.33 5.32
C VAL A 35 3.29 -2.25 4.52
N VAL A 36 3.40 -2.01 3.20
CA VAL A 36 4.15 -2.86 2.27
C VAL A 36 5.05 -2.02 1.38
N ILE A 37 6.30 -2.46 1.20
CA ILE A 37 7.21 -1.91 0.20
C ILE A 37 7.18 -2.83 -1.03
N SER A 38 6.64 -2.34 -2.14
CA SER A 38 6.59 -3.03 -3.42
C SER A 38 6.66 -2.02 -4.57
N SER A 39 7.67 -2.17 -5.43
CA SER A 39 7.93 -1.25 -6.53
C SER A 39 7.34 -1.77 -7.84
N ALA A 40 6.54 -0.94 -8.51
CA ALA A 40 6.03 -1.21 -9.85
C ALA A 40 7.13 -1.37 -10.92
N HIS A 41 8.34 -0.85 -10.69
CA HIS A 41 9.45 -0.95 -11.66
C HIS A 41 10.44 -2.05 -11.31
N ARG A 42 10.67 -2.33 -10.02
CA ARG A 42 11.69 -3.31 -9.58
C ARG A 42 11.13 -4.70 -9.33
N VAL A 43 9.87 -4.79 -8.88
CA VAL A 43 9.19 -6.05 -8.55
C VAL A 43 7.73 -6.02 -9.08
N PRO A 44 7.54 -5.87 -10.41
CA PRO A 44 6.21 -5.66 -10.99
C PRO A 44 5.26 -6.83 -10.73
N GLU A 45 5.70 -8.08 -10.80
CA GLU A 45 4.85 -9.26 -10.58
C GLU A 45 4.35 -9.33 -9.15
N LYS A 46 5.23 -9.07 -8.17
CA LYS A 46 4.86 -9.00 -6.74
C LYS A 46 3.84 -7.89 -6.50
N THR A 47 4.04 -6.74 -7.14
CA THR A 47 3.16 -5.57 -7.01
C THR A 47 1.77 -5.86 -7.60
N ALA A 48 1.72 -6.49 -8.77
CA ALA A 48 0.47 -6.90 -9.40
C ALA A 48 -0.25 -8.01 -8.60
N GLU A 49 0.50 -8.96 -8.04
CA GLU A 49 -0.06 -10.03 -7.21
C GLU A 49 -0.68 -9.49 -5.91
N TYR A 50 -0.03 -8.51 -5.29
CA TYR A 50 -0.57 -7.82 -4.12
C TYR A 50 -1.93 -7.19 -4.44
N ALA A 51 -2.04 -6.51 -5.58
CA ALA A 51 -3.29 -5.88 -6.01
C ALA A 51 -4.37 -6.93 -6.34
N ARG A 52 -4.05 -7.98 -7.09
CA ARG A 52 -5.00 -9.04 -7.48
C ARG A 52 -5.61 -9.76 -6.28
N THR A 53 -4.80 -10.04 -5.26
CA THR A 53 -5.24 -10.78 -4.07
C THR A 53 -5.80 -9.88 -2.96
N ALA A 54 -5.80 -8.55 -3.13
CA ALA A 54 -6.19 -7.60 -2.09
C ALA A 54 -7.58 -7.86 -1.51
N VAL A 55 -8.57 -8.08 -2.38
CA VAL A 55 -9.97 -8.33 -1.98
C VAL A 55 -10.10 -9.66 -1.24
N GLU A 56 -9.43 -10.72 -1.72
CA GLU A 56 -9.43 -12.05 -1.08
C GLU A 56 -8.81 -12.00 0.32
N ARG A 57 -7.81 -11.13 0.52
CA ARG A 57 -7.17 -10.85 1.80
C ARG A 57 -8.01 -9.94 2.71
N GLY A 58 -9.14 -9.42 2.24
CA GLY A 58 -10.05 -8.56 3.00
C GLY A 58 -9.71 -7.07 2.98
N LEU A 59 -8.79 -6.62 2.13
CA LEU A 59 -8.52 -5.20 1.95
C LEU A 59 -9.71 -4.52 1.27
N ALA A 60 -10.13 -3.39 1.83
CA ALA A 60 -11.16 -2.53 1.26
C ALA A 60 -10.59 -1.33 0.51
N VAL A 61 -9.37 -0.89 0.87
CA VAL A 61 -8.71 0.30 0.29
C VAL A 61 -7.21 0.03 0.13
N ILE A 62 -6.62 0.55 -0.95
CA ILE A 62 -5.16 0.65 -1.13
C ILE A 62 -4.77 2.12 -1.20
N ILE A 63 -3.80 2.53 -0.37
CA ILE A 63 -3.15 3.84 -0.41
C ILE A 63 -1.76 3.63 -1.00
N ALA A 64 -1.56 4.04 -2.25
CA ALA A 64 -0.31 3.84 -2.97
C ALA A 64 0.52 5.14 -3.06
N GLY A 65 1.75 5.11 -2.53
CA GLY A 65 2.71 6.23 -2.57
C GLY A 65 3.91 5.95 -3.47
N ALA A 66 4.22 6.88 -4.37
CA ALA A 66 5.43 6.83 -5.20
C ALA A 66 5.90 8.23 -5.58
N GLY A 67 7.22 8.43 -5.63
CA GLY A 67 7.83 9.63 -6.21
C GLY A 67 8.25 9.45 -7.68
N GLN A 68 8.74 10.53 -8.30
CA GLN A 68 9.26 10.55 -9.68
C GLN A 68 8.20 10.12 -10.71
N ALA A 69 8.48 9.10 -11.53
CA ALA A 69 7.50 8.46 -12.42
C ALA A 69 6.53 7.58 -11.59
N ALA A 70 5.57 8.22 -10.94
CA ALA A 70 4.69 7.64 -9.93
C ALA A 70 3.61 6.68 -10.50
N HIS A 71 4.04 5.54 -11.06
CA HIS A 71 3.14 4.56 -11.69
C HIS A 71 2.48 3.58 -10.72
N LEU A 72 2.91 3.55 -9.45
CA LEU A 72 2.48 2.52 -8.50
C LEU A 72 0.95 2.44 -8.36
N ALA A 73 0.28 3.58 -8.17
CA ALA A 73 -1.16 3.63 -8.02
C ALA A 73 -1.89 3.11 -9.27
N GLY A 74 -1.41 3.50 -10.47
CA GLY A 74 -1.99 3.04 -11.73
C GLY A 74 -1.78 1.56 -12.00
N VAL A 75 -0.69 0.97 -11.51
CA VAL A 75 -0.43 -0.48 -11.60
C VAL A 75 -1.31 -1.28 -10.63
N MET A 76 -1.77 -0.66 -9.54
CA MET A 76 -2.62 -1.31 -8.53
C MET A 76 -4.12 -1.23 -8.81
N ALA A 77 -4.55 -0.31 -9.68
CA ALA A 77 -5.96 -0.06 -10.00
C ALA A 77 -6.49 -1.01 -11.09
#